data_AF-A0A151R8N1-F1
#
_entry.id   AF-A0A151R8N1-F1
#
_cell.length_a   1.000
_cell.length_b   1.000
_cell.length_c   1.000
_cell.angle_alpha   90.00
_cell.angle_beta   90.00
_cell.angle_gamma   90.00
#
_symmetry.space_group_name_H-M   'P 1'
#
loop_
_entity.id
_entity.type
_entity.pdbx_description
1 polymer ?
#
loop_
_entity_poly.entity_id
_entity_poly.type
_entity_poly.pdbx_seq_one_letter_code
_entity_poly.pdbx_strand_id
1 'polypeptide(L)' 'MSKDMLTRVIGCKSSFQIWDKIHAYFHAHTNARARQLRSDLRSTTLDNRTISDYLLASLLAWM' A
#
# COMPACT_ATOMS: atom_id res chain seq x y z
N MET A 1 -3.92 36.46 -2.82
CA MET A 1 -2.65 35.69 -2.84
C MET A 1 -2.10 35.71 -4.25
N SER A 2 -0.87 36.19 -4.47
CA SER A 2 -0.25 36.23 -5.81
C SER A 2 0.13 34.82 -6.28
N LYS A 3 0.12 34.61 -7.60
CA LYS A 3 0.48 33.34 -8.26
C LYS A 3 1.87 32.87 -7.80
N ASP A 4 2.83 33.79 -7.69
CA ASP A 4 4.19 33.48 -7.24
C ASP A 4 4.28 33.00 -5.79
N MET A 5 3.44 33.55 -4.92
CA MET A 5 3.36 33.08 -3.52
C MET A 5 2.79 31.67 -3.46
N LEU A 6 1.77 31.37 -4.26
CA LEU A 6 1.17 30.03 -4.31
C LEU A 6 2.17 28.98 -4.81
N THR A 7 2.90 29.28 -5.88
CA THR A 7 3.94 28.41 -6.43
C THR A 7 5.03 28.12 -5.40
N ARG A 8 5.38 29.11 -4.59
CA ARG A 8 6.43 29.01 -3.57
C ARG A 8 5.96 28.24 -2.32
N VAL A 9 4.69 28.34 -1.95
CA VAL A 9 4.10 27.59 -0.83
C VAL A 9 3.86 26.13 -1.20
N ILE A 10 3.33 25.85 -2.40
CA ILE A 10 3.02 24.47 -2.84
C ILE A 10 4.29 23.78 -3.42
N GLY A 11 5.26 24.56 -3.88
CA GLY A 11 6.46 24.06 -4.55
C GLY A 11 6.16 23.41 -5.91
N CYS A 12 4.98 23.67 -6.48
CA CYS A 12 4.56 23.14 -7.78
C CYS A 12 4.36 24.30 -8.76
N LYS A 13 5.00 24.21 -9.93
CA LYS A 13 4.93 25.24 -10.99
C LYS A 13 3.76 25.05 -11.96
N SER A 14 3.15 23.86 -11.94
CA SER A 14 2.00 23.51 -12.76
C SER A 14 1.08 22.55 -12.01
N SER A 15 -0.18 22.47 -12.44
CA SER A 15 -1.16 21.51 -11.93
C SER A 15 -0.71 20.06 -12.13
N PHE A 16 0.04 19.78 -13.19
CA PHE A 16 0.59 18.45 -13.47
C PHE A 16 1.50 17.95 -12.32
N GLN A 17 2.37 18.80 -11.79
CA GLN A 17 3.24 18.44 -10.67
C GLN A 17 2.47 18.13 -9.38
N ILE A 18 1.31 18.76 -9.18
CA ILE A 18 0.43 18.46 -8.05
C ILE A 18 -0.15 17.05 -8.25
N TRP A 19 -0.62 16.75 -9.46
CA TRP A 19 -1.15 15.43 -9.77
C TRP A 19 -0.10 14.32 -9.57
N ASP A 20 1.12 14.51 -10.06
CA ASP A 20 2.22 13.55 -9.86
C ASP A 20 2.47 13.29 -8.37
N LYS A 21 2.51 14.34 -7.54
CA LYS A 21 2.70 14.19 -6.08
C LYS A 21 1.56 13.42 -5.43
N ILE A 22 0.30 13.71 -5.82
CA ILE A 22 -0.87 13.00 -5.31
C ILE A 22 -0.80 11.51 -5.69
N HIS A 23 -0.54 11.21 -6.97
CA HIS A 23 -0.41 9.84 -7.45
C HIS A 23 0.73 9.10 -6.73
N ALA A 24 1.90 9.72 -6.62
CA ALA A 24 3.05 9.13 -5.94
C ALA A 24 2.73 8.83 -4.46
N TYR A 25 2.08 9.76 -3.76
CA TYR A 25 1.69 9.58 -2.36
C TYR A 25 0.72 8.41 -2.20
N PHE A 26 -0.38 8.37 -2.95
CA PHE A 26 -1.36 7.31 -2.83
C PHE A 26 -0.84 5.95 -3.30
N HIS A 27 0.00 5.92 -4.34
CA HIS A 27 0.66 4.69 -4.78
C HIS A 27 1.59 4.13 -3.69
N ALA A 28 2.45 4.97 -3.11
CA ALA A 28 3.33 4.57 -2.02
C ALA A 28 2.54 4.11 -0.78
N HIS A 29 1.53 4.88 -0.38
CA HIS A 29 0.69 4.58 0.79
C HIS A 29 -0.09 3.28 0.62
N THR A 30 -0.71 3.07 -0.55
CA THR A 30 -1.47 1.85 -0.84
C THR A 30 -0.56 0.63 -0.88
N ASN A 31 0.62 0.75 -1.50
CA ASN A 31 1.60 -0.35 -1.52
C ASN A 31 2.13 -0.68 -0.12
N ALA A 32 2.40 0.32 0.71
CA ALA A 32 2.81 0.11 2.10
C ALA A 32 1.73 -0.64 2.88
N ARG A 33 0.47 -0.19 2.80
CA ARG A 33 -0.67 -0.84 3.46
C ARG A 33 -0.89 -2.27 2.96
N ALA A 34 -0.78 -2.49 1.66
CA ALA A 34 -0.91 -3.83 1.08
C ALA A 34 0.23 -4.78 1.51
N ARG A 35 1.45 -4.26 1.76
CA ARG A 35 2.56 -5.05 2.32
C ARG A 35 2.32 -5.38 3.79
N GLN A 36 1.86 -4.41 4.57
CA GLN A 36 1.48 -4.62 5.98
C GLN A 36 0.41 -5.71 6.09
N LEU A 37 -0.70 -5.59 5.35
CA LEU A 37 -1.78 -6.58 5.37
C LEU A 37 -1.30 -7.99 4.99
N ARG A 38 -0.39 -8.13 4.01
CA ARG A 38 0.20 -9.43 3.67
C ARG A 38 1.07 -9.99 4.80
N SER A 39 1.82 -9.12 5.48
CA SER A 39 2.62 -9.52 6.64
C SER A 39 1.73 -9.97 7.79
N ASP A 40 0.71 -9.18 8.11
CA ASP A 40 -0.26 -9.48 9.17
C ASP A 40 -0.94 -10.81 8.88
N LEU A 41 -1.46 -10.98 7.66
CA LEU A 41 -2.09 -12.23 7.21
C LEU A 41 -1.16 -13.44 7.36
N ARG A 42 0.12 -13.32 6.98
CA ARG A 42 1.09 -14.41 7.13
C ARG A 42 1.38 -14.73 8.59
N SER A 43 1.36 -13.72 9.46
CA SER A 43 1.58 -13.88 10.90
C SER A 43 0.33 -14.34 11.66
N THR A 44 -0.85 -14.21 11.06
CA THR A 44 -2.10 -14.70 11.64
C THR A 44 -2.06 -16.21 11.74
N THR A 45 -2.22 -16.71 12.96
CA THR A 45 -2.30 -18.13 13.26
C THR A 45 -3.66 -18.48 13.85
N LEU A 46 -4.19 -19.64 13.47
CA LEU A 46 -5.33 -20.29 14.12
C LEU A 46 -4.85 -21.66 14.61
N ASP A 47 -5.10 -22.00 15.87
CA ASP A 47 -4.66 -23.26 16.49
C ASP A 47 -3.15 -23.58 16.27
N ASN A 48 -2.29 -22.56 16.43
CA ASN A 48 -0.84 -22.60 16.15
C ASN A 48 -0.46 -22.96 14.70
N ARG A 49 -1.40 -22.84 13.75
CA ARG A 49 -1.17 -23.03 12.31
C ARG A 49 -1.29 -21.71 11.59
N THR A 50 -0.36 -21.43 10.70
CA THR A 50 -0.41 -20.28 9.80
C THR A 50 -1.41 -20.52 8.68
N ILE A 51 -1.84 -19.47 8.00
CA ILE A 51 -2.67 -19.58 6.79
C ILE A 51 -1.98 -20.43 5.71
N SER A 52 -0.64 -20.39 5.62
CA SER A 52 0.11 -21.26 4.71
C SER A 52 -0.06 -22.74 5.04
N ASP A 53 -0.13 -23.11 6.33
CA ASP A 53 -0.34 -24.50 6.74
C ASP A 53 -1.73 -24.99 6.36
N TYR A 54 -2.76 -24.14 6.46
CA TYR A 54 -4.12 -24.47 6.01
C TYR A 54 -4.23 -24.62 4.50
N LEU A 55 -3.60 -23.73 3.72
CA LEU A 55 -3.57 -23.81 2.26
C LEU A 55 -2.82 -25.04 1.76
N LEU A 56 -1.74 -25.43 2.44
CA LEU A 56 -0.98 -26.63 2.10
C LEU A 56 -1.77 -27.90 2.44
N ALA A 57 -2.40 -27.95 3.60
CA ALA A 57 -3.24 -29.08 4.00
C ALA A 57 -4.44 -29.27 3.07
N SER A 58 -5.08 -28.18 2.60
CA SER A 58 -6.17 -28.28 1.63
C SER A 58 -5.65 -28.80 0.29
N LEU A 59 -4.58 -28.24 -0.27
CA LEU A 59 -4.00 -28.71 -1.54
C LEU A 59 -3.61 -30.19 -1.52
N LEU A 60 -3.03 -30.67 -0.42
CA LEU A 60 -2.67 -32.08 -0.26
C LEU A 60 -3.90 -33.00 -0.15
N ALA A 61 -5.04 -32.51 0.33
CA ALA A 61 -6.27 -33.30 0.42
C ALA A 61 -6.98 -33.48 -0.93
N TRP A 62 -6.64 -32.68 -1.95
CA TRP A 62 -7.17 -32.78 -3.31
C TRP A 62 -6.30 -33.61 -4.26
N MET A 63 -5.14 -34.10 -3.80
CA MET A 63 -4.23 -34.98 -4.53
C MET A 63 -4.40 -36.43 -4.08
#